data_AF-A0A8J5JHF0-F1
#
_entry.id   AF-A0A8J5JHF0-F1
#
_cell.length_a   1.000
_cell.length_b   1.000
_cell.length_c   1.000
_cell.angle_alpha   90.00
_cell.angle_beta   90.00
_cell.angle_gamma   90.00
#
_symmetry.space_group_name_H-M   'P 1'
#
loop_
_entity.id
_entity.type
_entity.pdbx_description
1 polymer ?
#
loop_
_entity_poly.entity_id
_entity_poly.type
_entity_poly.pdbx_seq_one_letter_code
_entity_poly.pdbx_strand_id
1 'polypeptide(L)'
;MHDDNMASNRRPVGINFEKILQSVQNDVREMKIEFEESGLPITDDNKQLHQFCERLEFILKFGLRERNSLKTGVGRGRCFLRYCLVHQCMGDVLQQCVDNQSVSRHFYQDGALLTDAKLSPTLLNCLYQLCDVPFDLPPTGHDLDVSWPTFSRHGSAGGGWLPPSRAVSLSSLSSYSSQ
;
A
#
# COMPACT_ATOMS: atom_id res chain seq x y z
N MET A 1 1.50 23.76 36.99
CA MET A 1 2.46 24.18 35.95
C MET A 1 3.41 23.03 35.70
N HIS A 2 3.10 22.15 34.77
CA HIS A 2 4.06 21.33 34.03
C HIS A 2 3.44 21.16 32.64
N ASP A 3 4.18 21.59 31.63
CA ASP A 3 3.74 21.86 30.26
C ASP A 3 3.31 20.60 29.51
N ASP A 4 2.05 20.59 29.08
CA ASP A 4 1.55 19.67 28.06
C ASP A 4 1.87 20.20 26.66
N ASN A 5 2.54 19.34 25.89
CA ASN A 5 2.25 19.06 24.48
C ASN A 5 2.14 20.25 23.49
N MET A 6 3.27 20.63 22.91
CA MET A 6 3.31 21.21 21.56
C MET A 6 4.30 20.42 20.71
N ALA A 7 3.87 19.24 20.23
CA ALA A 7 4.42 18.66 19.02
C ALA A 7 4.16 19.66 17.88
N SER A 8 5.14 20.54 17.67
CA SER A 8 5.11 21.62 16.71
C SER A 8 4.82 21.05 15.31
N ASN A 9 3.60 21.26 14.81
CA ASN A 9 3.17 20.97 13.44
C ASN A 9 3.82 21.96 12.46
N ARG A 10 5.15 22.09 12.50
CA ARG A 10 5.90 22.94 11.57
C ARG A 10 5.91 22.22 10.23
N ARG A 11 5.22 22.80 9.25
CA ARG A 11 5.42 22.42 7.85
C ARG A 11 6.92 22.56 7.56
N PRO A 12 7.55 21.55 6.94
CA PRO A 12 8.96 21.61 6.59
C PRO A 12 9.20 22.83 5.72
N VAL A 13 10.09 23.70 6.18
CA VAL A 13 10.42 24.96 5.50
C VAL A 13 11.09 24.62 4.17
N GLY A 14 10.58 25.17 3.06
CA GLY A 14 11.16 25.04 1.73
C GLY A 14 10.53 23.99 0.80
N ILE A 15 9.57 23.18 1.27
CA ILE A 15 8.85 22.23 0.42
C ILE A 15 7.55 22.87 -0.09
N ASN A 16 7.38 22.97 -1.41
CA ASN A 16 6.10 23.38 -2.01
C ASN A 16 5.30 22.15 -2.46
N PHE A 17 4.46 21.62 -1.55
CA PHE A 17 3.61 20.46 -1.83
C PHE A 17 2.56 20.71 -2.91
N GLU A 18 2.03 21.93 -3.01
CA GLU A 18 1.05 22.28 -4.07
C GLU A 18 1.67 22.11 -5.45
N LYS A 19 2.91 22.58 -5.62
CA LYS A 19 3.66 22.40 -6.87
C LYS A 19 3.96 20.93 -7.15
N ILE A 20 4.32 20.15 -6.13
CA ILE A 20 4.57 18.70 -6.28
C ILE A 20 3.30 17.98 -6.72
N LEU A 21 2.16 18.26 -6.08
CA LEU A 21 0.87 17.68 -6.44
C LEU A 21 0.46 18.09 -7.86
N GLN A 22 0.68 19.35 -8.26
CA GLN A 22 0.43 19.80 -9.62
C GLN A 22 1.30 19.05 -10.65
N SER A 23 2.56 18.77 -10.31
CA SER A 23 3.43 17.96 -11.17
C SER A 23 2.95 16.51 -11.28
N VAL A 24 2.57 15.88 -10.17
CA VAL A 24 2.00 14.51 -10.19
C VAL A 24 0.73 14.45 -11.04
N GLN A 25 -0.16 15.42 -10.89
CA GLN A 25 -1.37 15.53 -11.72
C GLN A 25 -1.04 15.67 -13.21
N ASN A 26 0.02 16.42 -13.54
CA ASN A 26 0.47 16.54 -14.91
C ASN A 26 1.02 15.21 -15.44
N ASP A 27 1.88 14.51 -14.69
CA ASP A 27 2.41 13.21 -15.12
C ASP A 27 1.30 12.21 -15.44
N VAL A 28 0.28 12.13 -14.56
CA VAL A 28 -0.89 11.27 -14.77
C VAL A 28 -1.69 11.67 -16.02
N ARG A 29 -1.88 12.98 -16.25
CA ARG A 29 -2.62 13.47 -17.43
C ARG A 29 -1.90 13.10 -18.72
N GLU A 30 -0.59 13.34 -18.79
CA GLU A 30 0.21 13.04 -19.98
C GLU A 30 0.23 11.53 -20.27
N MET A 31 0.38 10.67 -19.25
CA MET A 31 0.27 9.22 -19.43
C MET A 31 -1.10 8.79 -19.96
N LYS A 32 -2.19 9.45 -19.53
CA LYS A 32 -3.54 9.16 -20.07
C LYS A 32 -3.67 9.58 -21.52
N ILE A 33 -3.15 10.76 -21.89
CA ILE A 33 -3.17 11.25 -23.28
C ILE A 33 -2.41 10.26 -24.18
N GLU A 34 -1.21 9.83 -23.79
CA GLU A 34 -0.42 8.89 -24.58
C GLU A 34 -1.11 7.53 -24.74
N PHE A 35 -1.76 7.03 -23.68
CA PHE A 35 -2.58 5.81 -23.76
C PHE A 35 -3.77 5.98 -24.72
N GLU A 36 -4.47 7.12 -24.66
CA GLU A 36 -5.62 7.44 -25.53
C GLU A 36 -5.20 7.60 -27.01
N GLU A 37 -4.05 8.20 -27.27
CA GLU A 37 -3.53 8.43 -28.63
C GLU A 37 -2.93 7.16 -29.26
N SER A 38 -2.19 6.36 -28.49
CA SER A 38 -1.54 5.15 -29.00
C SER A 38 -2.45 3.92 -29.01
N GLY A 39 -3.41 3.86 -28.09
CA GLY A 39 -4.19 2.65 -27.80
C GLY A 39 -3.36 1.49 -27.22
N LEU A 40 -2.10 1.75 -26.84
CA LEU A 40 -1.17 0.77 -26.28
C LEU A 40 -0.92 1.05 -24.79
N PRO A 41 -0.69 0.01 -23.97
CA PRO A 41 -0.34 0.21 -22.55
C PRO A 41 0.96 1.03 -22.40
N ILE A 42 1.02 1.83 -21.33
CA ILE A 42 2.25 2.55 -20.95
C ILE A 42 3.33 1.55 -20.53
N THR A 43 4.55 1.74 -21.02
CA THR A 43 5.73 0.89 -20.80
C THR A 43 6.86 1.63 -20.07
N ASP A 44 7.89 0.89 -19.62
CA ASP A 44 9.01 1.42 -18.82
C ASP A 44 9.91 2.43 -19.55
N ASP A 45 9.72 2.68 -20.85
CA ASP A 45 10.39 3.76 -21.57
C ASP A 45 9.64 5.10 -21.49
N ASN A 46 8.44 5.12 -20.90
CA ASN A 46 7.65 6.33 -20.71
C ASN A 46 8.29 7.27 -19.66
N LYS A 47 8.64 8.48 -20.12
CA LYS A 47 9.30 9.49 -19.26
C LYS A 47 8.41 9.96 -18.11
N GLN A 48 7.11 10.10 -18.35
CA GLN A 48 6.15 10.57 -17.34
C GLN A 48 5.90 9.51 -16.28
N LEU A 49 5.96 8.22 -16.63
CA LEU A 49 5.95 7.11 -15.67
C LEU A 49 7.14 7.21 -14.71
N HIS A 50 8.35 7.40 -15.22
CA HIS A 50 9.53 7.59 -14.38
C HIS A 50 9.40 8.78 -13.44
N GLN A 51 8.99 9.92 -13.99
CA GLN A 51 8.80 11.16 -13.24
C GLN A 51 7.71 11.05 -12.16
N PHE A 52 6.60 10.37 -12.49
CA PHE A 52 5.54 10.04 -11.54
C PHE A 52 6.07 9.18 -10.40
N CYS A 53 6.81 8.11 -10.72
CA CYS A 53 7.38 7.19 -9.75
C CYS A 53 8.36 7.90 -8.79
N GLU A 54 9.27 8.74 -9.29
CA GLU A 54 10.19 9.52 -8.47
C GLU A 54 9.46 10.47 -7.51
N ARG A 55 8.42 11.16 -8.01
CA ARG A 55 7.61 12.07 -7.18
C ARG A 55 6.80 11.32 -6.14
N LEU A 56 6.21 10.18 -6.52
CA LEU A 56 5.46 9.34 -5.59
C LEU A 56 6.39 8.77 -4.51
N GLU A 57 7.58 8.31 -4.88
CA GLU A 57 8.60 7.86 -3.94
C GLU A 57 8.98 8.98 -2.97
N PHE A 58 9.23 10.19 -3.47
CA PHE A 58 9.49 11.36 -2.63
C PHE A 58 8.35 11.61 -1.64
N ILE A 59 7.11 11.66 -2.11
CA ILE A 59 5.91 11.89 -1.27
C ILE A 59 5.80 10.81 -0.19
N LEU A 60 5.96 9.54 -0.56
CA LEU A 60 5.84 8.41 0.36
C LEU A 60 6.98 8.39 1.39
N LYS A 61 8.19 8.83 1.02
CA LYS A 61 9.34 8.94 1.94
C LYS A 61 9.29 10.20 2.79
N PHE A 62 8.54 11.21 2.37
CA PHE A 62 8.51 12.50 3.03
C PHE A 62 7.96 12.39 4.46
N GLY A 63 8.76 12.81 5.45
CA GLY A 63 8.34 12.81 6.85
C GLY A 63 8.26 11.42 7.50
N LEU A 64 8.73 10.36 6.83
CA LEU A 64 8.86 9.06 7.46
C LEU A 64 9.86 9.13 8.62
N ARG A 65 9.42 8.73 9.81
CA ARG A 65 10.28 8.46 10.97
C ARG A 65 11.14 7.23 10.64
N GLU A 66 12.27 7.45 9.98
CA GLU A 66 13.30 6.47 9.53
C GLU A 66 12.80 5.07 9.14
N ARG A 67 12.97 4.67 7.87
CA ARG A 67 12.94 3.24 7.52
C ARG A 67 13.77 2.88 6.28
N ASN A 68 15.09 2.87 6.46
CA ASN A 68 16.02 2.20 5.53
C ASN A 68 16.32 0.74 5.94
N SER A 69 15.47 0.10 6.76
CA SER A 69 15.79 -1.23 7.29
C SER A 69 15.54 -2.38 6.31
N LEU A 70 14.63 -2.22 5.33
CA LEU A 70 14.27 -3.30 4.39
C LEU A 70 15.12 -3.22 3.12
N LYS A 71 16.06 -4.16 3.01
CA LYS A 71 17.02 -4.25 1.91
C LYS A 71 16.56 -5.21 0.82
N THR A 72 15.79 -6.24 1.18
CA THR A 72 15.43 -7.34 0.28
C THR A 72 14.00 -7.23 -0.24
N GLY A 73 13.73 -7.83 -1.42
CA GLY A 73 12.37 -7.98 -1.93
C GLY A 73 11.47 -8.80 -0.99
N VAL A 74 12.04 -9.81 -0.31
CA VAL A 74 11.34 -10.63 0.69
C VAL A 74 10.90 -9.78 1.89
N GLY A 75 11.80 -8.95 2.44
CA GLY A 75 11.49 -8.05 3.55
C GLY A 75 10.44 -7.00 3.17
N ARG A 76 10.51 -6.46 1.95
CA ARG A 76 9.48 -5.58 1.39
C ARG A 76 8.12 -6.27 1.29
N GLY A 77 8.07 -7.51 0.77
CA GLY A 77 6.86 -8.32 0.69
C GLY A 77 6.25 -8.61 2.07
N ARG A 78 7.05 -9.01 3.06
CA ARG A 78 6.61 -9.25 4.45
C ARG A 78 6.05 -7.98 5.10
N CYS A 79 6.71 -6.84 4.88
CA CYS A 79 6.22 -5.54 5.36
C CYS A 79 4.88 -5.16 4.73
N PHE A 80 4.75 -5.35 3.42
CA PHE A 80 3.50 -5.11 2.69
C PHE A 80 2.36 -6.00 3.18
N LEU A 81 2.62 -7.29 3.45
CA LEU A 81 1.62 -8.19 4.02
C LEU A 81 1.14 -7.73 5.40
N ARG A 82 2.07 -7.33 6.28
CA ARG A 82 1.73 -6.77 7.62
C ARG A 82 0.90 -5.49 7.49
N TYR A 83 1.26 -4.60 6.57
CA TYR A 83 0.50 -3.40 6.27
C TYR A 83 -0.95 -3.74 5.86
N CYS A 84 -1.12 -4.67 4.91
CA CYS A 84 -2.45 -5.05 4.45
C CYS A 84 -3.33 -5.65 5.56
N LEU A 85 -2.74 -6.37 6.52
CA LEU A 85 -3.46 -6.90 7.69
C LEU A 85 -3.88 -5.77 8.64
N VAL A 86 -2.97 -4.86 9.00
CA VAL A 86 -3.27 -3.69 9.87
C VAL A 86 -4.38 -2.83 9.26
N HIS A 87 -4.36 -2.67 7.94
CA HIS A 87 -5.34 -1.87 7.20
C HIS A 87 -6.56 -2.67 6.73
N GLN A 88 -6.67 -3.95 7.09
CA GLN A 88 -7.83 -4.80 6.77
C GLN A 88 -8.15 -4.88 5.26
N CYS A 89 -7.15 -4.71 4.39
CA CYS A 89 -7.31 -4.63 2.94
C CYS A 89 -6.66 -5.80 2.18
N MET A 90 -6.27 -6.87 2.88
CA MET A 90 -5.60 -8.02 2.25
C MET A 90 -6.45 -8.68 1.16
N GLY A 91 -7.75 -8.84 1.42
CA GLY A 91 -8.71 -9.38 0.45
C GLY A 91 -8.76 -8.51 -0.82
N ASP A 92 -8.91 -7.20 -0.66
CA ASP A 92 -8.99 -6.25 -1.78
C ASP A 92 -7.73 -6.23 -2.66
N VAL A 93 -6.56 -6.30 -2.03
CA VAL A 93 -5.28 -6.32 -2.74
C VAL A 93 -5.13 -7.60 -3.57
N LEU A 94 -5.40 -8.79 -2.99
CA LEU A 94 -5.30 -10.03 -3.76
C LEU A 94 -6.44 -10.21 -4.75
N GLN A 95 -7.63 -9.68 -4.49
CA GLN A 95 -8.74 -9.69 -5.45
C GLN A 95 -8.33 -9.00 -6.75
N GLN A 96 -7.64 -7.85 -6.68
CA GLN A 96 -7.12 -7.18 -7.88
C GLN A 96 -6.14 -8.05 -8.68
N CYS A 97 -5.30 -8.83 -8.00
CA CYS A 97 -4.42 -9.78 -8.67
C CYS A 97 -5.20 -10.93 -9.32
N VAL A 98 -6.23 -11.45 -8.65
CA VAL A 98 -7.06 -12.55 -9.17
C VAL A 98 -7.93 -12.08 -10.34
N ASP A 99 -8.46 -10.87 -10.32
CA ASP A 99 -9.32 -10.34 -11.38
C ASP A 99 -8.55 -10.07 -12.68
N ASN A 100 -7.28 -9.64 -12.59
CA ASN A 100 -6.43 -9.39 -13.75
C ASN A 100 -5.58 -10.61 -14.14
N GLN A 101 -6.24 -11.71 -14.51
CA GLN A 101 -5.59 -12.98 -14.88
C GLN A 101 -4.57 -12.83 -16.02
N SER A 102 -4.82 -11.95 -16.98
CA SER A 102 -3.88 -11.69 -18.08
C SER A 102 -2.55 -11.17 -17.58
N VAL A 103 -2.54 -10.18 -16.69
CA VAL A 103 -1.30 -9.64 -16.12
C VAL A 103 -0.69 -10.64 -15.15
N SER A 104 -1.49 -11.20 -14.25
CA SER A 104 -1.01 -12.14 -13.21
C SER A 104 -0.27 -13.35 -13.80
N ARG A 105 -0.71 -13.90 -14.94
CA ARG A 105 -0.01 -15.02 -15.60
C ARG A 105 1.42 -14.70 -16.08
N HIS A 106 1.80 -13.43 -16.23
CA HIS A 106 3.18 -13.07 -16.54
C HIS A 106 4.12 -13.23 -15.31
N PHE A 107 3.55 -13.24 -14.11
CA PHE A 107 4.30 -13.31 -12.85
C PHE A 107 4.27 -14.71 -12.21
N TYR A 108 3.36 -15.58 -12.65
CA TYR A 108 3.14 -16.91 -12.07
C TYR A 108 3.30 -18.02 -13.11
N GLN A 109 3.78 -19.18 -12.67
CA GLN A 109 3.80 -20.39 -13.49
C GLN A 109 2.40 -21.01 -13.59
N ASP A 110 2.21 -21.89 -14.59
CA ASP A 110 0.97 -22.64 -14.75
C ASP A 110 0.64 -23.47 -13.51
N GLY A 111 -0.63 -23.42 -13.07
CA GLY A 111 -1.09 -24.12 -11.87
C GLY A 111 -0.82 -23.39 -10.55
N ALA A 112 -0.32 -22.14 -10.58
CA ALA A 112 -0.23 -21.32 -9.38
C ALA A 112 -1.61 -21.05 -8.76
N LEU A 113 -1.69 -21.08 -7.42
CA LEU A 113 -2.95 -20.94 -6.70
C LEU A 113 -3.70 -19.63 -6.99
N LEU A 114 -2.97 -18.53 -7.25
CA LEU A 114 -3.57 -17.22 -7.57
C LEU A 114 -4.16 -17.15 -8.99
N THR A 115 -3.74 -18.03 -9.90
CA THR A 115 -4.27 -18.12 -11.27
C THR A 115 -5.20 -19.31 -11.46
N ASP A 116 -5.37 -20.15 -10.43
CA ASP A 116 -6.30 -21.27 -10.42
C ASP A 116 -7.73 -20.78 -10.13
N ALA A 117 -8.61 -20.87 -11.13
CA ALA A 117 -9.99 -20.41 -11.06
C ALA A 117 -10.87 -21.19 -10.05
N LYS A 118 -10.45 -22.37 -9.60
CA LYS A 118 -11.16 -23.18 -8.60
C LYS A 118 -10.68 -22.89 -7.18
N LEU A 119 -9.36 -22.68 -7.00
CA LEU A 119 -8.76 -22.50 -5.69
C LEU A 119 -8.73 -21.04 -5.22
N SER A 120 -8.50 -20.09 -6.13
CA SER A 120 -8.40 -18.67 -5.80
C SER A 120 -9.64 -18.10 -5.09
N PRO A 121 -10.90 -18.46 -5.41
CA PRO A 121 -12.06 -17.94 -4.67
C PRO A 121 -12.07 -18.40 -3.20
N THR A 122 -11.58 -19.61 -2.92
CA THR A 122 -11.50 -20.13 -1.55
C THR A 122 -10.45 -19.37 -0.74
N LEU A 123 -9.29 -19.07 -1.34
CA LEU A 123 -8.28 -18.22 -0.71
C LEU A 123 -8.85 -16.82 -0.40
N LEU A 124 -9.48 -16.18 -1.39
CA LEU A 124 -10.06 -14.85 -1.24
C LEU A 124 -11.09 -14.81 -0.11
N ASN A 125 -11.98 -15.81 -0.04
CA ASN A 125 -12.95 -15.92 1.05
C ASN A 125 -12.28 -16.03 2.43
N CYS A 126 -11.13 -16.72 2.55
CA CYS A 126 -10.37 -16.76 3.80
C CYS A 126 -9.76 -15.40 4.14
N LEU A 127 -9.27 -14.65 3.14
CA LEU A 127 -8.66 -13.34 3.35
C LEU A 127 -9.68 -12.26 3.69
N TYR A 128 -10.89 -12.33 3.13
CA TYR A 128 -11.98 -11.42 3.47
C TYR A 128 -12.51 -11.62 4.90
N GLN A 129 -12.39 -12.84 5.47
CA GLN A 129 -12.64 -13.08 6.90
C GLN A 129 -11.61 -12.39 7.82
N LEU A 130 -10.52 -11.82 7.29
CA LEU A 130 -9.57 -11.05 8.09
C LEU A 130 -9.93 -9.56 8.14
N CYS A 131 -10.87 -9.09 7.32
CA CYS A 131 -11.22 -7.67 7.20
C CYS A 131 -11.89 -7.11 8.46
N ASP A 132 -12.48 -7.96 9.31
CA ASP A 132 -13.06 -7.56 10.59
C ASP A 132 -12.14 -7.84 11.79
N VAL A 133 -10.99 -8.48 11.56
CA VAL A 133 -10.00 -8.77 12.60
C VAL A 133 -9.04 -7.58 12.75
N PRO A 134 -8.92 -6.99 13.96
CA PRO A 134 -7.91 -5.96 14.19
C PRO A 134 -6.51 -6.55 14.36
N PHE A 135 -5.52 -5.92 13.72
CA PHE A 135 -4.11 -6.30 13.83
C PHE A 135 -3.27 -5.13 14.36
N ASP A 136 -2.54 -5.37 15.46
CA ASP A 136 -1.51 -4.44 15.98
C ASP A 136 -0.12 -4.96 15.62
N LEU A 137 0.37 -4.58 14.44
CA LEU A 137 1.64 -5.07 13.90
C LEU A 137 2.59 -3.88 13.72
N PRO A 138 3.44 -3.56 14.71
CA PRO A 138 4.31 -2.39 14.61
C PRO A 138 5.27 -2.50 13.42
N PRO A 139 5.57 -1.38 12.74
CA PRO A 139 6.43 -1.35 11.56
C PRO A 139 7.93 -1.44 11.90
N THR A 140 8.29 -1.41 13.19
CA THR A 140 9.67 -1.44 13.70
C THR A 140 9.85 -2.52 14.75
N GLY A 141 11.10 -2.82 15.11
CA GLY A 141 11.43 -3.79 16.17
C GLY A 141 11.65 -5.23 15.66
N HIS A 142 11.53 -5.46 14.35
CA HIS A 142 11.76 -6.75 13.71
C HIS A 142 12.57 -6.58 12.41
N ASP A 143 13.50 -7.49 12.18
CA ASP A 143 14.22 -7.61 10.91
C ASP A 143 13.44 -8.54 9.97
N LEU A 144 12.60 -7.94 9.14
CA LEU A 144 11.78 -8.66 8.17
C LEU A 144 12.58 -9.16 6.96
N ASP A 145 13.83 -8.70 6.74
CA ASP A 145 14.67 -9.31 5.70
C ASP A 145 15.06 -10.74 6.10
N VAL A 146 15.25 -11.00 7.40
CA VAL A 146 15.66 -12.30 7.92
C VAL A 146 14.47 -13.25 8.11
N SER A 147 13.48 -12.87 8.94
CA SER A 147 12.42 -13.81 9.33
C SER A 147 11.09 -13.13 9.69
N TRP A 148 10.04 -13.93 9.86
CA TRP A 148 8.79 -13.46 10.45
C TRP A 148 8.96 -13.23 11.96
N PRO A 149 8.34 -12.19 12.55
CA PRO A 149 8.33 -11.98 13.99
C PRO A 149 7.72 -13.17 14.73
N THR A 150 8.38 -13.66 15.78
CA THR A 150 7.92 -14.78 16.63
C THR A 150 7.48 -14.34 18.03
N PHE A 151 7.58 -13.05 18.35
CA PHE A 151 7.19 -12.49 19.64
C PHE A 151 6.70 -11.05 19.47
N SER A 152 5.76 -10.63 20.33
CA SER A 152 5.30 -9.25 20.38
C SER A 152 6.27 -8.38 21.19
N ARG A 153 6.71 -7.25 20.63
CA ARG A 153 7.29 -6.16 21.43
C ARG A 153 6.15 -5.20 21.79
N HIS A 154 5.27 -5.58 22.72
CA HIS A 154 4.37 -4.58 23.31
C HIS A 154 5.26 -3.56 24.02
N GLY A 155 5.22 -2.30 23.59
CA GLY A 155 5.88 -1.23 24.31
C GLY A 155 5.30 -1.18 25.72
N SER A 156 6.16 -1.26 26.74
CA SER A 156 5.83 -0.96 28.13
C SER A 156 5.48 0.52 28.29
N ALA A 157 4.34 0.95 27.76
CA ALA A 157 3.78 2.27 27.96
C ALA A 157 2.25 2.13 27.91
N GLY A 158 1.57 2.51 28.99
CA GLY A 158 0.15 2.26 29.26
C GLY A 158 -0.85 3.00 28.35
N GLY A 159 -0.63 3.02 27.04
CA GLY A 159 -1.62 3.43 26.05
C GLY A 159 -2.41 2.22 25.59
N GLY A 160 -3.70 2.17 25.88
CA GLY A 160 -4.60 1.14 25.36
C GLY A 160 -4.54 1.09 23.84
N TRP A 161 -4.59 -0.12 23.28
CA TRP A 161 -4.70 -0.33 21.84
C TRP A 161 -5.90 0.45 21.29
N LEU A 162 -5.65 1.29 20.28
CA LEU A 162 -6.67 2.04 19.56
C LEU A 162 -6.84 1.42 18.17
N PRO A 163 -8.05 0.99 17.77
CA PRO A 163 -8.28 0.43 16.46
C PRO A 163 -7.92 1.45 15.36
N PRO A 164 -7.23 1.04 14.28
CA PRO A 164 -7.12 1.86 13.08
C PRO A 164 -8.51 2.23 12.56
N SER A 165 -8.68 3.46 12.07
CA SER A 165 -9.88 3.85 11.32
C SER A 165 -10.03 2.90 10.13
N ARG A 166 -11.17 2.20 10.03
CA ARG A 166 -11.47 1.29 8.92
C ARG A 166 -11.15 1.95 7.58
N ALA A 167 -10.30 1.32 6.78
CA ALA A 167 -10.20 1.66 5.36
C ALA A 167 -11.51 1.21 4.70
N VAL A 168 -12.31 2.16 4.21
CA VAL A 168 -13.51 1.82 3.45
C VAL A 168 -13.04 1.25 2.11
N SER A 169 -13.38 0.00 1.80
CA SER A 169 -13.07 -0.63 0.50
C SER A 169 -13.65 0.24 -0.63
N LEU A 170 -12.89 0.49 -1.70
CA LEU A 170 -13.37 1.24 -2.88
C LEU A 170 -14.56 0.57 -3.57
N SER A 171 -14.69 -0.76 -3.42
CA SER A 171 -15.84 -1.56 -3.84
C SER A 171 -17.14 -1.25 -3.07
N SER A 172 -17.07 -0.57 -1.93
CA SER A 172 -18.27 -0.07 -1.21
C SER A 172 -18.77 1.29 -1.75
N LEU A 173 -17.95 2.03 -2.51
CA LEU A 173 -18.31 3.35 -3.06
C LEU A 173 -19.08 3.26 -4.39
N SER A 174 -18.88 2.20 -5.18
CA SER A 174 -19.65 1.96 -6.41
C SER A 174 -21.12 1.60 -6.14
N SER A 175 -21.51 1.37 -4.89
CA SER A 175 -22.90 1.07 -4.48
C SER A 175 -23.78 2.32 -4.32
N TYR A 176 -23.21 3.53 -4.29
CA TYR A 176 -23.98 4.77 -4.03
C TYR A 176 -24.24 5.64 -5.27
N SER A 177 -23.72 5.27 -6.45
CA SER A 177 -23.95 5.98 -7.71
C SER A 177 -25.05 5.35 -8.57
N SER A 178 -25.96 4.59 -7.97
CA SER A 178 -27.18 4.08 -8.62
C SER A 178 -28.40 4.31 -7.76
N GLN A 179 -28.77 5.59 -7.59
CA GLN A 179 -30.14 6.04 -7.38
C GLN A 179 -30.36 7.36 -8.11
#